data_AF-A0A0D8XNQ7-F1
#
_entry.id   AF-A0A0D8XNQ7-F1
#
_cell.length_a   1.000
_cell.length_b   1.000
_cell.length_c   1.000
_cell.angle_alpha   90.00
_cell.angle_beta   90.00
_cell.angle_gamma   90.00
#
_symmetry.space_group_name_H-M   'P 1'
#
loop_
_entity.id
_entity.type
_entity.pdbx_description
1 polymer ?
#
loop_
_entity_poly.entity_id
_entity_poly.type
_entity_poly.pdbx_seq_one_letter_code
_entity_poly.pdbx_strand_id
1 'polypeptide(L)'
;MVMLSRLRKCLCIIRHVSTNSNKSPEPRFSESAAFQGRKRGAGVAKPAYEMDYYTSDEFGRKKLLSVLGSLAVFIFYFGYWREPSDLDEIWAIPPHILTAGVERKMLRDQIKYAEAKGQDTSLLKAQLEYVDVKEAALQIQFQTTGQEK
;
A
#
# COMPACT_ATOMS: atom_id res chain seq x y z
N MET A 1 72.29 -5.69 -21.28
CA MET A 1 72.86 -4.34 -21.41
C MET A 1 71.71 -3.36 -21.55
N VAL A 2 71.32 -2.73 -20.44
CA VAL A 2 70.16 -1.84 -20.31
C VAL A 2 70.65 -0.43 -20.64
N MET A 3 70.08 0.22 -21.65
CA MET A 3 70.35 1.62 -21.94
C MET A 3 69.11 2.47 -21.63
N LEU A 4 69.14 3.10 -20.46
CA LEU A 4 68.25 4.18 -20.10
C LEU A 4 68.51 5.39 -21.02
N SER A 5 67.45 5.94 -21.62
CA SER A 5 67.46 7.33 -22.06
C SER A 5 66.28 8.07 -21.41
N ARG A 6 66.64 8.99 -20.50
CA ARG A 6 65.75 9.89 -19.79
C ARG A 6 65.46 11.09 -20.69
N LEU A 7 64.18 11.41 -20.88
CA LEU A 7 63.75 12.71 -21.39
C LEU A 7 62.81 13.35 -20.36
N ARG A 8 63.39 14.22 -19.53
CA ARG A 8 62.68 15.13 -18.65
C ARG A 8 62.06 16.23 -19.52
N LYS A 9 60.73 16.31 -19.58
CA LYS A 9 60.04 17.51 -20.07
C LYS A 9 59.52 18.28 -18.86
N CYS A 10 60.07 19.48 -18.67
CA CYS A 10 59.60 20.46 -17.71
C CYS A 10 58.14 20.78 -18.00
N LEU A 11 57.26 20.54 -17.03
CA LEU A 11 55.90 21.07 -17.03
C LEU A 11 55.97 22.55 -16.63
N CYS A 12 56.01 23.43 -17.61
CA CYS A 12 55.63 24.82 -17.41
C CYS A 12 54.12 24.84 -17.14
N ILE A 13 53.74 25.11 -15.88
CA ILE A 13 52.35 25.35 -15.49
C ILE A 13 51.94 26.69 -16.10
N ILE A 14 51.31 26.65 -17.27
CA ILE A 14 50.61 27.80 -17.82
C ILE A 14 49.32 27.94 -17.02
N ARG A 15 49.31 28.87 -16.07
CA ARG A 15 48.08 29.33 -15.43
C ARG A 15 47.27 30.10 -16.48
N HIS A 16 46.37 29.40 -17.16
CA HIS A 16 45.32 30.07 -17.92
C HIS A 16 44.31 30.66 -16.93
N VAL A 17 44.36 31.98 -16.76
CA VAL A 17 43.27 32.76 -16.19
C VAL A 17 42.13 32.72 -17.22
N SER A 18 41.09 31.96 -16.93
CA SER A 18 39.85 31.94 -17.69
C SER A 18 39.10 33.26 -17.48
N THR A 19 39.24 34.17 -18.43
CA THR A 19 38.35 35.34 -18.59
C THR A 19 37.43 35.10 -19.77
N ASN A 20 36.55 34.12 -19.65
CA ASN A 20 35.37 34.03 -20.50
C ASN A 20 34.23 33.49 -19.65
N SER A 21 33.43 34.38 -19.06
CA SER A 21 32.10 34.02 -18.61
C SER A 21 31.24 33.77 -19.87
N ASN A 22 31.38 32.59 -20.46
CA ASN A 22 30.39 32.07 -21.40
C ASN A 22 29.14 31.75 -20.58
N LYS A 23 28.36 32.80 -20.28
CA LYS A 23 26.98 32.63 -19.82
C LYS A 23 26.27 31.92 -20.95
N SER A 24 25.89 30.67 -20.74
CA SER A 24 24.90 30.01 -21.58
C SER A 24 23.71 30.97 -21.70
N PRO A 25 23.21 31.24 -22.92
CA PRO A 25 22.12 32.20 -23.09
C PRO A 25 20.96 31.73 -22.21
N GLU A 26 20.48 32.62 -21.34
CA GLU A 26 19.28 32.34 -20.55
C GLU A 26 18.17 31.97 -21.52
N PRO A 27 17.53 30.79 -21.34
CA PRO A 27 16.54 30.32 -22.28
C PRO A 27 15.38 31.32 -22.33
N ARG A 28 14.91 31.63 -23.53
CA ARG A 28 13.77 32.53 -23.70
C ARG A 28 12.55 31.91 -23.01
N PHE A 29 11.65 32.74 -22.49
CA PHE A 29 10.44 32.26 -21.83
C PHE A 29 9.63 31.27 -22.70
N SER A 30 9.63 31.49 -24.02
CA SER A 30 9.00 30.59 -25.01
C SER A 30 9.62 29.18 -25.08
N GLU A 31 10.87 29.03 -24.67
CA GLU A 31 11.64 27.77 -24.66
C GLU A 31 11.61 27.09 -23.28
N SER A 32 11.01 27.77 -22.30
CA SER A 32 10.90 27.27 -20.93
C SER A 32 9.87 26.13 -20.85
N ALA A 33 10.16 25.14 -20.01
CA ALA A 33 9.26 24.01 -19.75
C ALA A 33 7.87 24.44 -19.25
N ALA A 34 7.78 25.59 -18.56
CA ALA A 34 6.52 26.16 -18.09
C ALA A 34 5.61 26.67 -19.22
N PHE A 35 6.18 27.13 -20.34
CA PHE A 35 5.42 27.69 -21.47
C PHE A 35 4.93 26.63 -22.45
N GLN A 36 5.72 25.57 -22.70
CA GLN A 36 5.36 24.52 -23.67
C GLN A 36 4.32 23.50 -23.15
N GLY A 37 3.98 23.54 -21.86
CA GLY A 37 2.96 22.69 -21.26
C GLY A 37 3.29 21.18 -21.30
N ARG A 38 2.26 20.33 -21.31
CA ARG A 38 2.39 18.86 -21.20
C ARG A 38 3.08 18.19 -22.40
N LYS A 39 3.18 18.86 -23.56
CA LYS A 39 3.94 18.38 -24.72
C LYS A 39 5.36 18.95 -24.68
N ARG A 40 6.20 18.39 -23.79
CA ARG A 40 7.65 18.67 -23.76
C ARG A 40 8.27 18.16 -25.06
N GLY A 41 8.42 19.04 -26.06
CA GLY A 41 9.08 18.72 -27.33
C GLY A 41 10.61 18.81 -27.25
N ALA A 42 11.29 18.47 -28.34
CA ALA A 42 12.74 18.57 -28.50
C ALA A 42 13.32 19.99 -28.40
N GLY A 43 12.47 21.02 -28.21
CA GLY A 43 12.82 22.42 -28.06
C GLY A 43 12.68 22.97 -26.64
N VAL A 44 12.54 22.12 -25.62
CA VAL A 44 12.60 22.57 -24.21
C VAL A 44 14.06 22.75 -23.81
N ALA A 45 14.42 23.94 -23.35
CA ALA A 45 15.74 24.20 -22.82
C ALA A 45 16.04 23.27 -21.63
N LYS A 46 17.17 22.55 -21.71
CA LYS A 46 17.63 21.70 -20.61
C LYS A 46 17.99 22.59 -19.41
N PRO A 47 17.70 22.16 -18.17
CA PRO A 47 18.05 22.93 -16.99
C PRO A 47 19.56 23.17 -16.95
N ALA A 48 19.97 24.36 -16.50
CA ALA A 48 21.38 24.73 -16.38
C ALA A 48 22.11 23.99 -15.24
N TYR A 49 21.37 23.27 -14.39
CA TYR A 49 21.92 22.50 -13.28
C TYR A 49 21.66 21.00 -13.49
N GLU A 50 22.58 20.18 -12.97
CA GLU A 50 22.47 18.73 -12.99
C GLU A 50 21.46 18.28 -11.93
N MET A 51 20.46 17.50 -12.35
CA MET A 51 19.41 17.03 -11.44
C MET A 51 19.96 15.89 -10.58
N ASP A 52 19.76 15.99 -9.25
CA ASP A 52 20.04 14.89 -8.33
C ASP A 52 19.26 13.62 -8.73
N TYR A 53 19.91 12.46 -8.56
CA TYR A 53 19.36 11.16 -8.94
C TYR A 53 17.94 10.92 -8.40
N TYR A 54 17.67 11.31 -7.16
CA TYR A 54 16.38 11.12 -6.49
C TYR A 54 15.25 11.98 -7.04
N THR A 55 15.58 13.03 -7.78
CA THR A 55 14.62 13.97 -8.40
C THR A 55 14.35 13.61 -9.86
N SER A 56 15.06 12.63 -10.41
CA SER A 56 14.90 12.19 -11.80
C SER A 56 13.60 11.39 -12.01
N ASP A 57 12.99 11.56 -13.20
CA ASP A 57 11.81 10.81 -13.62
C ASP A 57 12.09 9.29 -13.68
N GLU A 58 13.33 8.90 -13.97
CA GLU A 58 13.75 7.50 -13.99
C GLU A 58 13.68 6.84 -12.62
N PHE A 59 14.11 7.56 -11.58
CA PHE A 59 14.00 7.10 -10.21
C PHE A 59 12.54 6.96 -9.79
N GLY A 60 11.71 7.96 -10.13
CA GLY A 60 10.27 7.92 -9.89
C GLY A 60 9.61 6.68 -10.50
N ARG A 61 9.91 6.37 -11.77
CA ARG A 61 9.38 5.17 -12.45
C ARG A 61 9.81 3.87 -11.76
N LYS A 62 11.08 3.74 -11.39
CA LYS A 62 11.59 2.54 -10.70
C LYS A 62 10.95 2.36 -9.32
N LYS A 63 10.78 3.46 -8.58
CA LYS A 63 10.08 3.46 -7.29
C LYS A 63 8.62 3.01 -7.43
N LEU A 64 7.90 3.55 -8.41
CA LEU A 64 6.51 3.15 -8.68
C LEU A 64 6.41 1.67 -9.04
N LEU A 65 7.29 1.17 -9.91
CA LEU A 65 7.32 -0.25 -10.25
C LEU A 65 7.63 -1.14 -9.04
N SER A 66 8.51 -0.70 -8.15
CA SER A 66 8.81 -1.43 -6.91
C SER A 66 7.60 -1.49 -5.97
N VAL A 67 6.86 -0.38 -5.81
CA VAL A 67 5.65 -0.33 -4.99
C VAL A 67 4.52 -1.17 -5.59
N LEU A 68 4.31 -1.08 -6.91
CA LEU A 68 3.32 -1.90 -7.60
C LEU A 68 3.70 -3.39 -7.54
N GLY A 69 4.99 -3.70 -7.65
CA GLY A 69 5.51 -5.06 -7.51
C GLY A 69 5.25 -5.63 -6.11
N SER A 70 5.54 -4.87 -5.06
CA SER A 70 5.27 -5.34 -3.69
C SER A 70 3.77 -5.49 -3.41
N LEU A 71 2.94 -4.56 -3.91
CA LEU A 71 1.49 -4.65 -3.80
C LEU A 71 0.94 -5.85 -4.58
N ALA A 72 1.44 -6.12 -5.78
CA ALA A 72 1.02 -7.25 -6.60
C ALA A 72 1.35 -8.58 -5.91
N VAL A 73 2.55 -8.72 -5.35
CA VAL A 73 2.93 -9.91 -4.57
C VAL A 73 2.01 -10.09 -3.36
N PHE A 74 1.68 -9.00 -2.65
CA PHE A 74 0.75 -9.04 -1.53
C PHE A 74 -0.65 -9.53 -1.96
N ILE A 75 -1.21 -8.96 -3.03
CA ILE A 75 -2.51 -9.37 -3.57
C ILE A 75 -2.48 -10.84 -4.02
N PHE A 76 -1.41 -11.25 -4.71
CA PHE A 76 -1.29 -12.63 -5.19
C PHE A 76 -1.20 -13.64 -4.04
N TYR A 77 -0.44 -13.30 -3.00
CA TYR A 77 -0.38 -14.10 -1.79
C TYR A 77 -1.76 -14.23 -1.14
N PHE A 78 -2.46 -13.12 -0.87
CA PHE A 78 -3.76 -13.17 -0.19
C PHE A 78 -4.90 -13.73 -1.04
N GLY A 79 -4.86 -13.55 -2.36
CA GLY A 79 -5.94 -13.93 -3.26
C GLY A 79 -5.82 -15.33 -3.86
N TYR A 80 -4.61 -15.86 -4.02
CA TYR A 80 -4.40 -17.16 -4.67
C TYR A 80 -3.63 -18.17 -3.82
N TRP A 81 -2.59 -17.72 -3.12
CA TRP A 81 -1.69 -18.65 -2.43
C TRP A 81 -2.06 -18.91 -0.98
N ARG A 82 -2.82 -18.00 -0.37
CA ARG A 82 -3.30 -18.11 0.99
C ARG A 82 -4.36 -19.21 1.07
N GLU A 83 -4.14 -20.13 1.99
CA GLU A 83 -5.12 -21.16 2.35
C GLU A 83 -6.43 -20.50 2.84
N PRO A 84 -7.60 -21.14 2.60
CA PRO A 84 -8.87 -20.64 3.09
C PRO A 84 -8.76 -20.47 4.60
N SER A 85 -8.93 -19.23 5.05
CA SER A 85 -8.74 -18.88 6.44
C SER A 85 -10.05 -18.96 7.19
N ASP A 86 -9.98 -19.15 8.50
CA ASP A 86 -11.15 -19.07 9.39
C ASP A 86 -11.97 -17.77 9.19
N LEU A 87 -11.34 -16.67 8.78
CA LEU A 87 -12.04 -15.43 8.42
C LEU A 87 -12.91 -15.59 7.17
N ASP A 88 -12.44 -16.31 6.16
CA ASP A 88 -13.21 -16.55 4.94
C ASP A 88 -14.43 -17.44 5.23
N GLU A 89 -14.29 -18.41 6.13
CA GLU A 89 -15.41 -19.20 6.64
C GLU A 89 -16.43 -18.32 7.38
N ILE A 90 -15.97 -17.44 8.27
CA ILE A 90 -16.85 -16.48 8.97
C ILE A 90 -17.60 -15.57 8.00
N TRP A 91 -16.97 -15.18 6.89
CA TRP A 91 -17.59 -14.30 5.89
C TRP A 91 -18.55 -15.06 4.98
N ALA A 92 -18.35 -16.37 4.81
CA ALA A 92 -19.26 -17.23 4.06
C ALA A 92 -20.52 -17.64 4.87
N ILE A 93 -20.45 -17.58 6.20
CA ILE A 93 -21.58 -17.94 7.07
C ILE A 93 -22.71 -16.91 6.96
N PRO A 94 -23.98 -17.35 6.89
CA PRO A 94 -25.13 -16.45 6.94
C PRO A 94 -25.12 -15.56 8.19
N PRO A 95 -25.44 -14.26 8.06
CA PRO A 95 -25.27 -13.30 9.14
C PRO A 95 -26.07 -13.64 10.40
N HIS A 96 -27.26 -14.27 10.26
CA HIS A 96 -28.12 -14.62 11.38
C HIS A 96 -27.48 -15.67 12.32
N ILE A 97 -26.73 -16.63 11.78
CA ILE A 97 -26.03 -17.67 12.56
C ILE A 97 -24.85 -17.05 13.29
N LEU A 98 -24.08 -16.20 12.61
CA LEU A 98 -22.92 -15.53 13.20
C LEU A 98 -23.32 -14.64 14.37
N THR A 99 -24.36 -13.80 14.20
CA THR A 99 -24.84 -12.92 15.26
C THR A 99 -25.36 -13.71 16.47
N ALA A 100 -26.11 -14.79 16.24
CA ALA A 100 -26.63 -15.63 17.31
C ALA A 100 -25.51 -16.39 18.05
N GLY A 101 -24.49 -16.86 17.32
CA GLY A 101 -23.32 -17.53 17.90
C GLY A 101 -22.51 -16.61 18.83
N VAL A 102 -22.30 -15.36 18.42
CA VAL A 102 -21.62 -14.34 19.24
C VAL A 102 -22.44 -14.01 20.49
N GLU A 103 -23.74 -13.75 20.33
CA GLU A 103 -24.67 -13.47 21.44
C GLU A 103 -24.68 -14.64 22.44
N ARG A 104 -24.77 -15.90 21.97
CA ARG A 104 -24.72 -17.10 22.82
C ARG A 104 -23.41 -17.22 23.59
N LYS A 105 -22.27 -17.02 22.92
CA LYS A 105 -20.95 -17.12 23.58
C LYS A 105 -20.82 -16.07 24.68
N MET A 106 -21.20 -14.82 24.40
CA MET A 106 -21.19 -13.73 25.37
C MET A 106 -22.09 -14.04 26.58
N LEU A 107 -23.33 -14.48 26.35
CA LEU A 107 -24.26 -14.83 27.43
C LEU A 107 -23.74 -15.99 28.29
N ARG A 108 -23.15 -17.02 27.66
CA ARG A 108 -22.53 -18.15 28.40
C ARG A 108 -21.36 -17.69 29.27
N ASP A 109 -20.53 -16.79 28.76
CA ASP A 109 -19.39 -16.26 29.53
C ASP A 109 -19.88 -15.38 30.69
N GLN A 110 -20.94 -14.59 30.50
CA GLN A 110 -21.58 -13.83 31.56
C GLN A 110 -22.22 -14.74 32.62
N ILE A 111 -22.89 -15.83 32.21
CA ILE A 111 -23.47 -16.81 33.14
C ILE A 111 -22.36 -17.46 33.97
N LYS A 112 -21.26 -17.92 33.34
CA LYS A 112 -20.13 -18.51 34.06
C LYS A 112 -19.54 -17.54 35.08
N TYR A 113 -19.41 -16.27 34.71
CA TYR A 113 -18.90 -15.23 35.60
C TYR A 113 -19.86 -14.91 36.76
N ALA A 114 -21.17 -14.86 36.49
CA ALA A 114 -22.20 -14.63 37.51
C ALA A 114 -22.32 -15.82 38.47
N GLU A 115 -22.26 -17.06 37.96
CA GLU A 115 -22.23 -18.28 38.76
C GLU A 115 -20.99 -18.34 39.66
N ALA A 116 -19.82 -17.99 39.14
CA ALA A 116 -18.59 -17.90 39.93
C ALA A 116 -18.67 -16.84 41.05
N LYS A 117 -19.53 -15.83 40.88
CA LYS A 117 -19.81 -14.79 41.87
C LYS A 117 -20.99 -15.10 42.79
N GLY A 118 -21.69 -16.22 42.58
CA GLY A 118 -22.90 -16.58 43.34
C GLY A 118 -24.09 -15.65 43.09
N GLN A 119 -24.17 -15.01 41.91
CA GLN A 119 -25.29 -14.15 41.52
C GLN A 119 -26.39 -14.97 40.81
N ASP A 120 -27.63 -14.50 40.90
CA ASP A 120 -28.77 -15.13 40.21
C ASP A 120 -28.62 -15.07 38.69
N THR A 121 -28.68 -16.23 38.02
CA THR A 121 -28.49 -16.36 36.57
C THR A 121 -29.77 -16.66 35.80
N SER A 122 -30.93 -16.63 36.46
CA SER A 122 -32.24 -16.95 35.85
C SER A 122 -32.55 -16.07 34.63
N LEU A 123 -32.32 -14.76 34.74
CA LEU A 123 -32.55 -13.81 33.66
C LEU A 123 -31.61 -14.06 32.47
N LEU A 124 -30.32 -14.32 32.73
CA LEU A 124 -29.35 -14.58 31.67
C LEU A 124 -29.64 -15.90 30.94
N LYS A 125 -30.15 -16.90 31.66
CA LYS A 125 -30.59 -18.18 31.08
C LYS A 125 -31.82 -18.00 30.20
N ALA A 126 -32.81 -17.22 30.65
CA ALA A 126 -33.98 -16.88 29.83
C ALA A 126 -33.59 -16.09 28.57
N GLN A 127 -32.61 -15.18 28.68
CA GLN A 127 -32.07 -14.47 27.50
C GLN A 127 -31.39 -15.42 26.52
N LEU A 128 -30.66 -16.42 27.01
CA LEU A 128 -30.04 -17.43 26.16
C LEU A 128 -31.09 -18.21 25.36
N GLU A 129 -32.17 -18.63 26.01
CA GLU A 129 -33.30 -19.32 25.35
C GLU A 129 -34.01 -18.42 24.33
N TYR A 130 -34.17 -17.13 24.65
CA TYR A 130 -34.75 -16.17 23.71
C TYR A 130 -33.93 -16.00 22.43
N VAL A 131 -32.59 -16.04 22.53
CA VAL A 131 -31.71 -15.97 21.36
C VAL A 131 -31.92 -17.17 20.43
N ASP A 132 -32.16 -18.37 20.96
CA ASP A 132 -32.43 -19.56 20.13
C ASP A 132 -33.78 -19.43 19.39
N VAL A 133 -34.81 -18.88 20.03
CA VAL A 133 -36.11 -18.60 19.37
C VAL A 133 -35.96 -17.55 18.26
N LYS A 134 -35.18 -16.50 18.52
CA LYS A 134 -34.87 -15.44 17.54
C LYS A 134 -34.13 -16.01 16.32
N GLU A 135 -33.17 -16.90 16.53
CA GLU A 135 -32.44 -17.57 15.44
C GLU A 135 -33.40 -18.40 14.57
N ALA A 136 -34.27 -19.21 15.17
CA ALA A 136 -35.26 -20.01 14.45
C ALA A 136 -36.23 -19.14 13.63
N ALA A 137 -36.69 -18.02 14.19
CA ALA A 137 -37.57 -17.09 13.48
C ALA A 137 -36.86 -16.44 12.27
N LEU A 138 -35.61 -16.01 12.44
CA LEU A 138 -34.82 -15.45 11.34
C LEU A 138 -34.54 -16.48 10.25
N GLN A 139 -34.24 -17.73 10.63
CA GLN A 139 -34.00 -18.81 9.67
C GLN A 139 -35.21 -19.02 8.76
N ILE A 140 -36.43 -19.01 9.31
CA ILE A 140 -37.67 -19.09 8.54
C ILE A 140 -37.81 -17.89 7.60
N GLN A 141 -37.57 -16.67 8.06
CA GLN A 141 -37.66 -15.45 7.23
C GLN A 141 -36.70 -15.50 6.03
N PHE A 142 -35.46 -15.95 6.23
CA PHE A 142 -34.49 -16.10 5.15
C PHE A 142 -34.87 -17.20 4.15
N GLN A 143 -35.43 -18.32 4.63
CA GLN A 143 -35.92 -19.38 3.74
C GLN A 143 -37.09 -18.91 2.88
N THR A 144 -38.06 -18.20 3.46
CA THR A 144 -39.20 -17.64 2.71
C THR A 144 -38.75 -16.62 1.68
N THR A 145 -37.89 -15.67 2.08
CA THR A 145 -37.40 -14.61 1.19
C THR A 145 -36.48 -15.13 0.08
N GLY A 146 -35.75 -16.22 0.34
CA GLY A 146 -34.87 -16.86 -0.63
C GLY A 146 -35.61 -17.68 -1.70
N GLN A 147 -36.85 -18.10 -1.43
CA GLN A 147 -37.68 -18.87 -2.38
C GLN A 147 -38.50 -17.99 -3.34
N GLU A 148 -38.66 -16.70 -3.04
CA GLU A 148 -39.40 -15.73 -3.89
C GLU A 148 -38.53 -15.10 -4.99
N LYS A 149 -37.30 -15.57 -5.21
CA LYS A 149 -36.40 -15.17 -6.30
C LYS A 149 -36.11 -16.33 -7.23
#